data_AF-A0A520HZF6-F1
#
_entry.id   AF-A0A520HZF6-F1
#
_cell.length_a   1.000
_cell.length_b   1.000
_cell.length_c   1.000
_cell.angle_alpha   90.00
_cell.angle_beta   90.00
_cell.angle_gamma   90.00
#
_symmetry.space_group_name_H-M   'P 1'
#
loop_
_entity.id
_entity.type
_entity.pdbx_description
1 polymer ?
#
loop_
_entity_poly.entity_id
_entity_poly.type
_entity_poly.pdbx_seq_one_letter_code
_entity_poly.pdbx_strand_id
1 'polypeptide(L)'
;MQSPNTVDTYGATELVKQLPGFTSHYRTVNDVQLHYVQGGQGKPLVLLPGWPQTWWSYHKIMPLLADKYQVIVVELRGMGDSDK
;
A
#
# COMPACT_ATOMS: atom_id res chain seq x y z
N MET A 1 -22.90 20.21 -17.96
CA MET A 1 -21.44 19.97 -18.05
C MET A 1 -21.21 18.59 -17.49
N GLN A 2 -20.82 17.63 -18.33
CA GLN A 2 -20.56 16.26 -17.90
C GLN A 2 -19.25 16.27 -17.10
N SER A 3 -19.32 15.81 -15.84
CA SER A 3 -18.16 15.57 -15.00
C SER A 3 -17.18 14.65 -15.72
N PRO A 4 -15.86 14.89 -15.65
CA PRO A 4 -14.88 13.98 -16.26
C PRO A 4 -15.06 12.59 -15.63
N ASN A 5 -15.08 11.54 -16.45
CA ASN A 5 -15.04 10.15 -15.99
C ASN A 5 -13.86 9.99 -15.01
N THR A 6 -14.15 9.78 -13.74
CA THR A 6 -13.18 9.50 -12.67
C THR A 6 -12.55 8.14 -12.90
N VAL A 7 -11.50 8.10 -13.72
CA VAL A 7 -10.53 7.01 -13.67
C VAL A 7 -9.93 7.04 -12.26
N ASP A 8 -10.04 5.91 -11.57
CA ASP A 8 -9.76 5.68 -10.15
C ASP A 8 -8.43 6.29 -9.67
N THR A 9 -8.48 7.57 -9.30
CA THR A 9 -7.28 8.38 -9.01
C THR A 9 -6.74 8.11 -7.61
N TYR A 10 -7.46 7.31 -6.82
CA TYR A 10 -7.12 6.91 -5.46
C TYR A 10 -6.82 5.41 -5.32
N GLY A 11 -6.90 4.63 -6.40
CA GLY A 11 -6.50 3.23 -6.40
C GLY A 11 -5.02 3.05 -6.10
N ALA A 12 -4.64 1.94 -5.45
CA ALA A 12 -3.25 1.72 -5.02
C ALA A 12 -2.23 1.80 -6.17
N THR A 13 -2.60 1.34 -7.36
CA THR A 13 -1.78 1.41 -8.57
C THR A 13 -1.45 2.85 -8.99
N GLU A 14 -2.37 3.80 -8.80
CA GLU A 14 -2.13 5.21 -9.14
C GLU A 14 -1.39 5.93 -8.01
N LEU A 15 -1.74 5.65 -6.76
CA LEU A 15 -1.10 6.26 -5.60
C LEU A 15 0.38 5.85 -5.47
N VAL A 16 0.72 4.59 -5.73
CA VAL A 16 2.11 4.12 -5.60
C VAL A 16 3.06 4.80 -6.58
N LYS A 17 2.57 5.31 -7.72
CA LYS A 17 3.39 6.08 -8.68
C LYS A 17 3.93 7.38 -8.07
N GLN A 18 3.29 7.90 -7.02
CA GLN A 18 3.74 9.10 -6.30
C GLN A 18 4.84 8.80 -5.28
N LEU A 19 5.21 7.53 -5.07
CA LEU A 19 6.24 7.10 -4.12
C LEU A 19 7.35 6.34 -4.85
N PRO A 20 8.37 7.05 -5.39
CA PRO A 20 9.53 6.41 -6.00
C PRO A 20 10.19 5.39 -5.07
N GLY A 21 10.56 4.23 -5.61
CA GLY A 21 11.17 3.15 -4.84
C GLY A 21 10.18 2.26 -4.08
N PHE A 22 8.88 2.53 -4.20
CA PHE A 22 7.81 1.66 -3.71
C PHE A 22 7.03 1.03 -4.86
N THR A 23 6.49 -0.16 -4.60
CA THR A 23 5.72 -0.95 -5.55
C THR A 23 4.54 -1.60 -4.86
N SER A 24 3.38 -1.65 -5.53
CA SER A 24 2.18 -2.33 -5.08
C SER A 24 2.21 -3.79 -5.51
N HIS A 25 1.76 -4.68 -4.63
CA HIS A 25 1.77 -6.13 -4.82
C HIS A 25 0.52 -6.76 -4.20
N TYR A 26 0.22 -7.96 -4.68
CA TYR A 26 -0.81 -8.83 -4.12
C TYR A 26 -0.21 -10.19 -3.77
N ARG A 27 -0.67 -10.79 -2.68
CA ARG A 27 -0.31 -12.17 -2.30
C ARG A 27 -1.52 -12.90 -1.75
N THR A 28 -1.82 -14.07 -2.30
CA THR A 28 -2.83 -14.96 -1.73
C THR A 28 -2.24 -15.76 -0.57
N VAL A 29 -2.90 -15.69 0.59
CA VAL A 29 -2.56 -16.44 1.81
C VAL A 29 -3.85 -17.01 2.38
N ASN A 30 -3.93 -18.33 2.57
CA ASN A 30 -5.13 -19.01 3.07
C ASN A 30 -6.41 -18.61 2.30
N ASP A 31 -6.31 -18.62 0.96
CA ASP A 31 -7.40 -18.26 0.04
C ASP A 31 -7.89 -16.80 0.14
N VAL A 32 -7.15 -15.92 0.82
CA VAL A 32 -7.42 -14.48 0.89
C VAL A 32 -6.33 -13.72 0.14
N GLN A 33 -6.70 -12.91 -0.86
CA GLN A 33 -5.75 -12.03 -1.53
C GLN A 33 -5.51 -10.77 -0.68
N LEU A 34 -4.26 -10.57 -0.25
CA LEU A 34 -3.86 -9.40 0.51
C LEU A 34 -3.06 -8.45 -0.39
N HIS A 35 -3.43 -7.18 -0.33
CA HIS A 35 -2.67 -6.09 -0.94
C HIS A 35 -1.59 -5.59 0.03
N TYR A 36 -0.41 -5.30 -0.51
CA TYR A 36 0.66 -4.65 0.22
C TYR A 36 1.53 -3.78 -0.68
N VAL A 37 2.12 -2.74 -0.08
CA VAL A 37 3.13 -1.90 -0.73
C VAL A 37 4.49 -2.16 -0.09
N GLN A 38 5.53 -2.32 -0.91
CA GLN A 38 6.88 -2.54 -0.41
C GLN A 38 7.91 -1.62 -1.08
N GLY A 39 8.97 -1.30 -0.34
CA GLY A 39 10.11 -0.52 -0.81
C GLY A 39 11.27 -0.57 0.20
N GLY A 40 12.41 -0.01 -0.19
CA GLY A 40 13.63 -0.06 0.63
C GLY A 40 14.32 -1.42 0.67
N GLN A 41 15.35 -1.52 1.50
CA GLN A 41 16.20 -2.71 1.63
C GLN A 41 16.64 -2.89 3.09
N GLY A 42 17.08 -4.09 3.46
CA GLY A 42 17.57 -4.40 4.81
C GLY A 42 16.59 -5.24 5.62
N LYS A 43 16.56 -5.05 6.94
CA LYS A 43 15.70 -5.85 7.83
C LYS A 43 14.21 -5.55 7.52
N PRO A 44 13.34 -6.56 7.41
CA PRO A 44 11.92 -6.34 7.19
C PRO A 44 11.27 -5.55 8.35
N LEU A 45 10.50 -4.53 7.99
CA LEU A 45 9.64 -3.76 8.90
C LEU A 45 8.21 -3.75 8.35
N VAL A 46 7.30 -4.40 9.08
CA VAL A 46 5.89 -4.50 8.70
C VAL A 46 5.11 -3.38 9.39
N LEU A 47 4.38 -2.60 8.60
CA LEU A 47 3.46 -1.57 9.09
C LEU A 47 2.02 -2.01 8.81
N LEU A 48 1.16 -1.88 9.82
CA LEU A 48 -0.26 -2.22 9.73
C LEU A 48 -1.08 -0.95 9.95
N PRO A 49 -1.89 -0.50 8.97
CA PRO A 49 -2.79 0.62 9.15
C PRO A 49 -3.98 0.22 10.02
N GLY A 50 -4.45 1.15 10.85
CA GLY A 50 -5.69 1.00 11.60
C GLY A 50 -6.90 1.38 10.78
N TRP A 51 -8.10 0.98 11.21
CA TRP A 51 -9.34 1.44 10.60
C TRP A 51 -9.59 2.94 10.90
N PRO A 52 -10.10 3.76 9.96
CA PRO A 52 -10.57 3.44 8.60
C PRO A 52 -9.53 3.74 7.51
N GLN A 53 -8.24 3.50 7.78
CA GLN A 53 -7.15 3.91 6.90
C GLN A 53 -6.60 2.74 6.06
N THR A 54 -5.92 3.11 4.96
CA THR A 54 -5.22 2.20 4.04
C THR A 54 -3.72 2.27 4.25
N TRP A 55 -2.96 1.54 3.44
CA TRP A 55 -1.49 1.65 3.40
C TRP A 55 -1.00 3.10 3.23
N TRP A 56 -1.81 3.94 2.55
CA TRP A 56 -1.47 5.31 2.22
C TRP A 56 -1.26 6.19 3.46
N SER A 57 -1.79 5.85 4.63
CA SER A 57 -1.52 6.62 5.86
C SER A 57 -0.04 6.75 6.21
N TYR A 58 0.79 5.80 5.75
CA TYR A 58 2.21 5.81 6.01
C TYR A 58 3.06 6.43 4.89
N HIS A 59 2.47 6.95 3.80
CA HIS A 59 3.20 7.45 2.62
C HIS A 59 4.30 8.48 2.95
N LYS A 60 4.10 9.28 4.01
CA LYS A 60 5.10 10.30 4.45
C LYS A 60 6.27 9.70 5.23
N ILE A 61 6.07 8.57 5.91
CA ILE A 61 7.09 7.96 6.77
C ILE A 61 7.80 6.79 6.10
N MET A 62 7.14 6.08 5.18
CA MET A 62 7.72 4.92 4.50
C MET A 62 9.05 5.24 3.81
N PRO A 63 9.22 6.38 3.08
CA PRO A 63 10.50 6.72 2.46
C PRO A 63 11.63 6.88 3.47
N LEU A 64 11.35 7.51 4.62
CA LEU A 64 12.34 7.72 5.68
C LEU A 64 12.77 6.39 6.34
N LEU A 65 11.86 5.43 6.41
CA LEU A 65 12.14 4.09 6.93
C LEU A 65 12.87 3.22 5.90
N ALA A 66 12.62 3.43 4.61
CA ALA A 66 13.22 2.67 3.51
C ALA A 66 14.74 2.86 3.39
N ASP A 67 15.29 3.93 3.97
CA ASP A 67 16.74 4.15 4.07
C ASP A 67 17.46 3.06 4.91
N LYS A 68 16.72 2.33 5.77
CA LYS A 68 17.28 1.35 6.70
C LYS A 68 16.59 -0.02 6.67
N TYR A 69 15.34 -0.06 6.24
CA TYR A 69 14.49 -1.25 6.33
C TYR A 69 13.90 -1.59 4.97
N GLN A 70 13.62 -2.88 4.75
CA GLN A 70 12.63 -3.29 3.76
C GLN A 70 11.26 -3.02 4.37
N VAL A 71 10.64 -1.92 3.96
CA VAL A 71 9.34 -1.49 4.48
C VAL A 71 8.24 -2.22 3.73
N ILE A 72 7.34 -2.86 4.47
CA ILE A 72 6.21 -3.62 3.93
C ILE A 72 4.95 -3.14 4.64
N VAL A 73 4.05 -2.49 3.90
CA VAL A 73 2.78 -2.00 4.46
C VAL A 73 1.67 -2.88 3.93
N VAL A 74 1.11 -3.70 4.81
CA VAL A 74 0.08 -4.69 4.48
C VAL A 74 -1.27 -4.16 4.89
N GLU A 75 -2.25 -4.24 4.00
CA GLU A 75 -3.63 -3.93 4.34
C GLU A 75 -4.27 -5.16 5.00
N LEU A 76 -5.02 -4.95 6.09
CA LEU A 76 -5.69 -6.07 6.74
C LEU A 76 -6.82 -6.60 5.86
N ARG A 77 -7.13 -7.89 6.01
CA ARG A 77 -8.29 -8.55 5.39
C ARG A 77 -9.55 -7.68 5.51
N GLY A 78 -10.20 -7.43 4.38
CA GLY A 78 -11.40 -6.60 4.28
C GLY A 78 -11.16 -5.09 4.32
N MET A 79 -9.91 -4.63 4.29
CA MET A 79 -9.54 -3.21 4.18
C MET A 79 -8.76 -2.91 2.91
N GLY A 80 -8.93 -1.69 2.40
CA GLY A 80 -8.28 -1.23 1.17
C GLY A 80 -8.56 -2.19 0.02
N ASP A 81 -7.49 -2.64 -0.65
CA ASP A 81 -7.56 -3.54 -1.80
C ASP A 81 -7.42 -5.02 -1.38
N SER A 82 -7.49 -5.35 -0.09
CA SER A 82 -7.46 -6.74 0.39
C SER A 82 -8.85 -7.38 0.43
N ASP A 83 -8.89 -8.65 0.02
CA ASP A 83 -10.08 -9.49 0.07
C ASP A 83 -10.63 -9.68 1.49
N LYS A 84 -11.89 -10.12 1.56
CA LYS A 84 -12.65 -10.32 2.81
C LYS A 84 -12.42 -11.64 3.51
#